data_AF-A0A7V0S4G2-F1
#
_entry.id   AF-A0A7V0S4G2-F1
#
_cell.length_a   1.000
_cell.length_b   1.000
_cell.length_c   1.000
_cell.angle_alpha   90.00
_cell.angle_beta   90.00
_cell.angle_gamma   90.00
#
_symmetry.space_group_name_H-M   'P 1'
#
loop_
_entity.id
_entity.type
_entity.pdbx_description
1 polymer ?
#
loop_
_entity_poly.entity_id
_entity_poly.type
_entity_poly.pdbx_seq_one_letter_code
_entity_poly.pdbx_strand_id
1 'polypeptide(L)'
;MRRERVYTFDIVKGIAILVVIPLHALIYQIGESDPALFEPIISGLSREILIMLAPIILLSLWGPIFIQITGANIAYGFLRVYQRNPNESSAYILRRILAAVLLIFVSRTAEFVFKGGLIGFDSFDNLDSGMRYYADTLDSIALTNIIVPLFILYIINRVKSRRLKKLQNNVEAPVKPRHIYIGLGIITALWFLFTPVVQALKPYVHSIMEKHNWKLLLLLYSKMTTGRFRFFPILGFGYVGGIVGTAIFFREKFGNLRKYTGLFFLMTLIAFIVWCFLVENPVGNVATDDNSNMLQILILGAMTFALVLMIGRYDYCPQELRRKRIRKTLFVRRFSMVTLTIYVMEYLLAYGIYRIFEQFWETAVQYVDQVPVLTWGITQIFTFILVICVIWIVIVRLWEKVDFVGSLEWVSLKLAALFLRQHHVKINSQRLLYELPEDGAARQPWAETAVGSPETKPD
;
A
#
# COMPACT_ATOMS: atom_id res chain seq x y z
N MET A 1 -18.03 14.55 15.60
CA MET A 1 -17.79 13.09 15.64
C MET A 1 -16.41 12.83 16.21
N ARG A 2 -16.28 12.02 17.27
CA ARG A 2 -14.97 11.60 17.80
C ARG A 2 -14.22 10.78 16.74
N ARG A 3 -12.89 10.94 16.69
CA ARG A 3 -12.01 10.29 15.71
C ARG A 3 -11.90 8.79 16.04
N GLU A 4 -12.83 7.98 15.54
CA GLU A 4 -12.68 6.52 15.63
C GLU A 4 -11.49 6.09 14.75
N ARG A 5 -10.56 5.36 15.37
CA ARG A 5 -9.42 4.74 14.67
C ARG A 5 -9.90 3.47 13.99
N VAL A 6 -9.41 3.24 12.77
CA VAL A 6 -9.62 2.00 12.01
C VAL A 6 -8.41 1.10 12.24
N TYR A 7 -8.54 0.10 13.11
CA TYR A 7 -7.41 -0.73 13.53
C TYR A 7 -6.98 -1.70 12.43
N THR A 8 -7.88 -2.05 11.52
CA THR A 8 -7.56 -2.92 10.39
C THR A 8 -6.40 -2.39 9.56
N PHE A 9 -6.32 -1.08 9.33
CA PHE A 9 -5.24 -0.50 8.54
C PHE A 9 -3.87 -0.71 9.19
N ASP A 10 -3.79 -0.57 10.52
CA ASP A 10 -2.54 -0.84 11.25
C ASP A 10 -2.19 -2.34 11.20
N ILE A 11 -3.17 -3.21 11.38
CA ILE A 11 -2.97 -4.67 11.36
C ILE A 11 -2.50 -5.13 9.99
N VAL A 12 -3.18 -4.72 8.91
CA VAL A 12 -2.82 -5.14 7.54
C VAL A 12 -1.46 -4.56 7.14
N LYS A 13 -1.17 -3.31 7.49
CA LYS A 13 0.16 -2.71 7.28
C LYS A 13 1.26 -3.49 8.01
N GLY A 14 1.00 -3.91 9.25
CA GLY A 14 1.89 -4.76 10.04
C GLY A 14 2.09 -6.16 9.46
N ILE A 15 1.04 -6.80 8.94
CA ILE A 15 1.15 -8.09 8.25
C ILE A 15 1.96 -7.92 6.96
N ALA A 16 1.65 -6.90 6.17
CA ALA A 16 2.33 -6.65 4.90
C ALA A 16 3.84 -6.45 5.11
N ILE A 17 4.25 -5.68 6.12
CA ILE A 17 5.69 -5.50 6.37
C ILE A 17 6.38 -6.76 6.90
N LEU A 18 5.68 -7.59 7.69
CA LEU A 18 6.19 -8.89 8.12
C LEU A 18 6.42 -9.84 6.94
N VAL A 19 5.62 -9.73 5.88
CA VAL A 19 5.81 -10.47 4.62
C VAL A 19 6.91 -9.85 3.76
N VAL A 20 7.05 -8.52 3.77
CA VAL A 20 8.07 -7.81 3.01
C VAL A 20 9.49 -8.16 3.47
N ILE A 21 9.73 -8.32 4.78
CA ILE A 21 11.06 -8.66 5.31
C ILE A 21 11.67 -9.92 4.64
N PRO A 22 11.04 -11.10 4.70
CA PRO A 22 11.59 -12.30 4.06
C PRO A 22 11.61 -12.16 2.53
N LEU A 23 10.66 -11.43 1.96
CA LEU A 23 10.58 -11.25 0.51
C LEU A 23 11.71 -10.39 -0.04
N HIS A 24 12.03 -9.29 0.62
CA HIS A 24 13.13 -8.43 0.22
C HIS A 24 14.48 -9.14 0.41
N ALA A 25 14.68 -9.86 1.51
CA ALA A 25 15.86 -10.71 1.69
C ALA A 25 16.03 -11.70 0.53
N LEU A 26 14.94 -12.34 0.08
CA LEU A 26 14.98 -13.26 -1.05
C LEU A 26 15.22 -12.54 -2.39
N ILE A 27 14.47 -11.49 -2.71
CA ILE A 27 14.53 -10.83 -4.02
C ILE A 27 15.79 -9.99 -4.18
N TYR A 28 16.13 -9.18 -3.17
CA TYR A 28 17.20 -8.18 -3.28
C TYR A 28 18.58 -8.71 -2.90
N GLN A 29 18.69 -9.64 -1.93
CA GLN A 29 19.99 -10.16 -1.51
C GLN A 29 20.33 -11.47 -2.21
N ILE A 30 19.44 -12.45 -2.14
CA ILE A 30 19.70 -13.76 -2.78
C ILE A 30 19.48 -13.67 -4.29
N GLY A 31 18.39 -13.05 -4.73
CA GLY A 31 18.03 -12.98 -6.15
C GLY A 31 18.63 -11.80 -6.90
N GLU A 32 19.43 -10.94 -6.25
CA GLU A 32 20.06 -9.74 -6.82
C GLU A 32 19.14 -8.82 -7.65
N SER A 33 17.82 -8.95 -7.49
CA SER A 33 16.80 -8.37 -8.39
C SER A 33 16.94 -8.76 -9.87
N ASP A 34 17.59 -9.88 -10.18
CA ASP A 34 17.73 -10.40 -11.54
C ASP A 34 16.53 -11.31 -11.89
N PRO A 35 15.66 -10.92 -12.83
CA PRO A 35 14.56 -11.77 -13.28
C PRO A 35 15.05 -13.10 -13.88
N ALA A 36 16.27 -13.16 -14.42
CA ALA A 36 16.84 -14.37 -15.00
C ALA A 36 17.10 -15.46 -13.95
N LEU A 37 17.24 -15.09 -12.68
CA LEU A 37 17.37 -16.04 -11.57
C LEU A 37 16.05 -16.72 -11.21
N PHE A 38 14.90 -16.16 -11.62
CA PHE A 38 13.61 -16.71 -11.21
C PHE A 38 13.36 -18.11 -11.78
N GLU A 39 13.61 -18.32 -13.07
CA GLU A 39 13.35 -19.61 -13.72
C GLU A 39 14.29 -20.73 -13.20
N PRO A 40 15.61 -20.52 -13.05
CA PRO A 40 16.50 -21.46 -12.37
C PRO A 40 16.07 -21.78 -10.93
N ILE A 41 15.69 -20.76 -10.14
CA ILE A 41 15.22 -20.97 -8.77
C ILE A 41 13.95 -21.83 -8.77
N ILE A 42 12.96 -21.50 -9.59
CA ILE A 42 11.67 -22.19 -9.61
C ILE A 42 11.78 -23.60 -10.19
N SER A 43 12.57 -23.80 -11.24
CA SER A 43 12.81 -25.11 -11.86
C SER A 43 13.63 -26.05 -10.97
N GLY A 44 14.49 -25.51 -10.11
CA GLY A 44 15.24 -26.28 -9.11
C GLY A 44 14.40 -26.76 -7.91
N LEU A 45 13.17 -26.26 -7.74
CA LEU A 45 12.29 -26.68 -6.65
C LEU A 45 11.48 -27.91 -7.03
N SER A 46 11.32 -28.84 -6.07
CA SER A 46 10.38 -29.95 -6.24
C SER A 46 8.95 -29.43 -6.42
N ARG A 47 8.12 -30.19 -7.14
CA ARG A 47 6.72 -29.81 -7.41
C ARG A 47 5.94 -29.56 -6.11
N GLU A 48 6.20 -30.35 -5.09
CA GLU A 48 5.58 -30.26 -3.78
C GLU A 48 5.94 -28.94 -3.09
N ILE A 49 7.23 -28.55 -3.15
CA ILE A 49 7.71 -27.27 -2.60
C ILE A 49 7.09 -26.10 -3.38
N LEU A 50 6.98 -26.21 -4.71
CA LEU A 50 6.37 -25.17 -5.54
C LEU A 50 4.88 -24.97 -5.20
N ILE A 51 4.12 -26.05 -4.99
CA ILE A 51 2.72 -25.98 -4.54
C ILE A 51 2.64 -25.33 -3.14
N MET A 52 3.57 -25.68 -2.24
CA MET A 52 3.65 -25.09 -0.90
C MET A 52 4.02 -23.60 -0.94
N LEU A 53 4.89 -23.17 -1.86
CA LEU A 53 5.34 -21.79 -1.99
C LEU A 53 4.40 -20.92 -2.85
N ALA A 54 3.53 -21.50 -3.67
CA ALA A 54 2.62 -20.76 -4.53
C ALA A 54 1.79 -19.68 -3.79
N PRO A 55 1.22 -19.93 -2.58
CA PRO A 55 0.57 -18.88 -1.81
C PRO A 55 1.50 -17.73 -1.42
N ILE A 56 2.77 -18.02 -1.11
CA ILE A 56 3.78 -17.01 -0.75
C ILE A 56 4.17 -16.19 -1.98
N ILE A 57 4.38 -16.84 -3.13
CA ILE A 57 4.65 -16.18 -4.41
C ILE A 57 3.49 -15.24 -4.76
N LEU A 58 2.24 -15.71 -4.65
CA LEU A 58 1.07 -14.86 -4.89
C LEU A 58 1.00 -13.69 -3.91
N LEU A 59 1.27 -13.92 -2.62
CA LEU A 59 1.33 -12.86 -1.61
C LEU A 59 2.47 -11.86 -1.87
N SER A 60 3.56 -12.28 -2.51
CA SER A 60 4.62 -11.35 -2.91
C SER A 60 4.13 -10.28 -3.89
N LEU A 61 3.14 -10.62 -4.71
CA LEU A 61 2.51 -9.71 -5.67
C LEU A 61 1.62 -8.66 -4.98
N TRP A 62 1.34 -8.81 -3.69
CA TRP A 62 0.43 -7.94 -2.94
C TRP A 62 1.09 -6.66 -2.42
N GLY A 63 2.31 -6.33 -2.85
CA GLY A 63 2.93 -5.02 -2.58
C GLY A 63 1.98 -3.80 -2.77
N PRO A 64 1.05 -3.79 -3.75
CA PRO A 64 0.09 -2.71 -3.92
C PRO A 64 -0.88 -2.49 -2.73
N ILE A 65 -0.90 -3.37 -1.73
CA ILE A 65 -1.75 -3.24 -0.53
C ILE A 65 -1.45 -1.96 0.24
N PHE A 66 -0.20 -1.49 0.25
CA PHE A 66 0.16 -0.23 0.88
C PHE A 66 -0.50 0.96 0.18
N ILE A 67 -0.61 0.92 -1.16
CA ILE A 67 -1.31 1.94 -1.95
C ILE A 67 -2.81 1.91 -1.63
N GLN A 68 -3.41 0.73 -1.57
CA GLN A 68 -4.83 0.57 -1.28
C GLN A 68 -5.21 1.07 0.14
N ILE A 69 -4.46 0.68 1.16
CA ILE A 69 -4.67 1.14 2.54
C ILE A 69 -4.45 2.65 2.65
N THR A 70 -3.44 3.18 1.96
CA THR A 70 -3.18 4.63 1.90
C THR A 70 -4.38 5.35 1.32
N GLY A 71 -4.89 4.91 0.16
CA GLY A 71 -6.09 5.47 -0.45
C GLY A 71 -7.30 5.46 0.48
N ALA A 72 -7.52 4.35 1.20
CA ALA A 72 -8.60 4.22 2.17
C ALA A 72 -8.46 5.18 3.35
N ASN A 73 -7.29 5.26 3.97
CA ASN A 73 -7.03 6.16 5.08
C ASN A 73 -7.17 7.63 4.67
N ILE A 74 -6.75 7.98 3.45
CA ILE A 74 -6.81 9.35 2.95
C ILE A 74 -8.24 9.76 2.62
N ALA A 75 -9.02 8.91 1.96
CA ALA A 75 -10.43 9.18 1.71
C ALA A 75 -11.21 9.35 3.02
N TYR A 76 -11.02 8.42 3.96
CA TYR A 76 -11.63 8.49 5.29
C TYR A 76 -11.22 9.76 6.07
N GLY A 77 -9.94 10.14 6.01
CA GLY A 77 -9.41 11.37 6.62
C GLY A 77 -9.96 12.64 5.97
N PHE A 78 -9.94 12.69 4.64
CA PHE A 78 -10.37 13.83 3.84
C PHE A 78 -11.85 14.14 4.06
N LEU A 79 -12.71 13.12 3.97
CA LEU A 79 -14.15 13.30 4.12
C LEU A 79 -14.54 13.82 5.51
N ARG A 80 -13.80 13.45 6.56
CA ARG A 80 -14.00 14.01 7.91
C ARG A 80 -13.65 15.49 7.98
N VAL A 81 -12.52 15.89 7.39
CA VAL A 81 -12.14 17.30 7.34
C VAL A 81 -13.15 18.08 6.52
N TYR A 82 -13.51 17.57 5.34
CA TYR A 82 -14.49 18.18 4.46
C TYR A 82 -15.87 18.34 5.12
N GLN A 83 -16.36 17.32 5.84
CA GLN A 83 -17.65 17.41 6.54
C GLN A 83 -17.62 18.39 7.72
N ARG A 84 -16.48 18.52 8.41
CA ARG A 84 -16.31 19.48 9.50
C ARG A 84 -16.26 20.91 8.97
N ASN A 85 -15.44 21.15 7.96
CA ASN A 85 -15.23 22.46 7.36
C ASN A 85 -14.72 22.30 5.92
N PRO A 86 -15.55 22.52 4.90
CA PRO A 86 -15.14 22.44 3.50
C PRO A 86 -13.95 23.36 3.16
N ASN A 87 -13.81 24.50 3.84
CA ASN A 87 -12.71 25.44 3.59
C ASN A 87 -11.36 24.92 4.07
N GLU A 88 -11.33 23.96 5.01
CA GLU A 88 -10.10 23.29 5.47
C GLU A 88 -9.64 22.17 4.51
N SER A 89 -10.43 21.84 3.49
CA SER A 89 -10.11 20.74 2.57
C SER A 89 -8.87 21.02 1.71
N SER A 90 -8.65 22.27 1.32
CA SER A 90 -7.44 22.71 0.60
C SER A 90 -6.20 22.58 1.47
N ALA A 91 -6.29 23.01 2.74
CA ALA A 91 -5.21 22.85 3.72
C ALA A 91 -4.88 21.37 3.97
N TYR A 92 -5.89 20.49 3.99
CA TYR A 92 -5.66 19.04 4.06
C TYR A 92 -4.90 18.52 2.84
N ILE A 93 -5.31 18.90 1.62
CA ILE A 93 -4.63 18.50 0.39
C ILE A 93 -3.17 19.00 0.38
N LEU A 94 -2.93 20.25 0.78
CA LEU A 94 -1.59 20.81 0.89
C LEU A 94 -0.72 20.01 1.87
N ARG A 95 -1.26 19.63 3.04
CA ARG A 95 -0.56 18.75 3.99
C ARG A 95 -0.22 17.38 3.39
N ARG A 96 -1.06 16.87 2.50
CA ARG A 96 -0.82 15.59 1.81
C ARG A 96 0.23 15.72 0.70
N ILE A 97 0.24 16.83 -0.04
CA ILE A 97 1.30 17.15 -1.00
C ILE A 97 2.65 17.25 -0.28
N LEU A 98 2.70 17.99 0.84
CA LEU A 98 3.91 18.11 1.64
C LEU A 98 4.38 16.74 2.15
N ALA A 99 3.47 15.91 2.67
CA ALA A 99 3.81 14.56 3.12
C ALA A 99 4.32 13.66 1.97
N ALA A 100 3.77 13.81 0.75
CA ALA A 100 4.22 13.08 -0.42
C ALA A 100 5.63 13.51 -0.86
N VAL A 101 5.89 14.81 -0.93
CA VAL A 101 7.21 15.36 -1.24
C VAL A 101 8.24 14.91 -0.20
N LEU A 102 7.87 14.99 1.08
CA LEU A 102 8.72 14.55 2.18
C LEU A 102 9.02 13.04 2.11
N LEU A 103 8.03 12.22 1.78
CA LEU A 103 8.20 10.78 1.63
C LEU A 103 9.21 10.45 0.52
N ILE A 104 9.07 11.10 -0.65
CA ILE A 104 10.00 10.94 -1.77
C ILE A 104 11.39 11.42 -1.34
N PHE A 105 11.48 12.59 -0.72
CA PHE A 105 12.75 13.15 -0.27
C PHE A 105 13.47 12.21 0.70
N VAL A 106 12.80 11.77 1.77
CA VAL A 106 13.35 10.83 2.76
C VAL A 106 13.78 9.53 2.11
N SER A 107 12.98 8.99 1.18
CA SER A 107 13.32 7.79 0.41
C SER A 107 14.61 7.98 -0.39
N ARG A 108 14.70 9.04 -1.21
CA ARG A 108 15.86 9.29 -2.07
C ARG A 108 17.11 9.62 -1.28
N THR A 109 16.99 10.36 -0.18
CA THR A 109 18.12 10.63 0.71
C THR A 109 18.60 9.35 1.38
N ALA A 110 17.69 8.48 1.84
CA ALA A 110 18.09 7.21 2.44
C ALA A 110 18.79 6.31 1.40
N GLU A 111 18.26 6.20 0.19
CA GLU A 111 18.93 5.48 -0.90
C GLU A 111 20.30 6.07 -1.22
N PHE A 112 20.42 7.39 -1.30
CA PHE A 112 21.70 8.05 -1.53
C PHE A 112 22.72 7.75 -0.42
N VAL A 113 22.31 7.84 0.84
CA VAL A 113 23.19 7.61 2.01
C VAL A 113 23.61 6.14 2.10
N PHE A 114 22.67 5.21 1.93
CA PHE A 114 22.89 3.79 2.20
C PHE A 114 23.28 2.95 0.98
N LYS A 115 22.94 3.38 -0.25
CA LYS A 115 23.31 2.70 -1.50
C LYS A 115 24.32 3.48 -2.34
N GLY A 116 24.34 4.81 -2.23
CA GLY A 116 25.02 5.70 -3.19
C GLY A 116 26.38 6.27 -2.78
N GLY A 117 26.95 5.92 -1.62
CA GLY A 117 28.39 6.19 -1.39
C GLY A 117 28.84 6.57 0.02
N LEU A 118 27.99 7.09 0.93
CA LEU A 118 28.48 7.46 2.27
C LEU A 118 28.85 6.26 3.15
N ILE A 119 28.17 5.13 2.95
CA ILE A 119 28.44 3.83 3.59
C ILE A 119 28.61 2.75 2.50
N GLY A 120 28.89 3.17 1.26
CA GLY A 120 29.03 2.27 0.12
C GLY A 120 30.19 1.30 0.34
N PHE A 121 29.89 0.00 0.22
CA PHE A 121 30.84 -1.09 0.43
C PHE A 121 31.72 -1.40 -0.79
N ASP A 122 31.53 -0.66 -1.88
CA ASP A 122 32.37 -0.63 -3.08
C ASP A 122 32.63 0.85 -3.46
N SER A 123 33.76 1.12 -4.13
CA SER A 123 34.37 2.44 -4.28
C SER A 123 33.42 3.56 -4.76
N PHE A 124 33.77 4.80 -4.37
CA PHE A 124 33.09 6.06 -4.72
C PHE A 124 33.00 6.38 -6.23
N ASP A 125 33.40 5.46 -7.12
CA ASP A 125 33.59 5.72 -8.55
C ASP A 125 32.28 5.81 -9.35
N ASN A 126 31.15 5.38 -8.78
CA ASN A 126 29.84 5.46 -9.42
C ASN A 126 28.92 6.49 -8.74
N LEU A 127 29.37 7.75 -8.68
CA LEU A 127 28.49 8.91 -8.53
C LEU A 127 27.67 9.21 -9.80
N ASP A 128 27.57 8.25 -10.71
CA ASP A 128 26.50 8.20 -11.70
C ASP A 128 25.23 7.75 -10.97
N SER A 129 24.74 8.59 -10.05
CA SER A 129 23.45 8.42 -9.40
C SER A 129 22.37 8.66 -10.45
N GLY A 130 22.23 7.71 -11.38
CA GLY A 130 21.30 7.75 -12.47
C GLY A 130 19.91 8.03 -11.92
N MET A 131 19.25 9.04 -12.47
CA MET A 131 17.85 9.32 -12.14
C MET A 131 17.06 8.02 -12.32
N ARG A 132 16.38 7.55 -11.27
CA ARG A 132 15.58 6.33 -11.34
C ARG A 132 14.34 6.56 -12.20
N TYR A 133 14.40 6.01 -13.41
CA TYR A 133 13.32 6.08 -14.40
C TYR A 133 12.14 5.14 -14.10
N TYR A 134 12.29 4.17 -13.18
CA TYR A 134 11.17 3.33 -12.76
C TYR A 134 10.44 3.89 -11.52
N ALA A 135 9.20 3.46 -11.33
CA ALA A 135 8.43 3.78 -10.12
C ALA A 135 8.54 2.67 -9.07
N ASP A 136 8.78 3.08 -7.83
CA ASP A 136 8.75 2.20 -6.67
C ASP A 136 7.42 2.34 -5.88
N THR A 137 7.24 1.52 -4.84
CA THR A 137 6.03 1.57 -4.01
C THR A 137 5.85 2.95 -3.35
N LEU A 138 6.93 3.63 -2.96
CA LEU A 138 6.88 4.91 -2.27
C LEU A 138 6.46 6.05 -3.20
N ASP A 139 6.90 6.05 -4.46
CA ASP A 139 6.43 6.96 -5.51
C ASP A 139 4.91 6.84 -5.68
N SER A 140 4.41 5.60 -5.77
CA SER A 140 2.99 5.33 -5.92
C SER A 140 2.17 5.72 -4.69
N ILE A 141 2.69 5.53 -3.47
CA ILE A 141 2.07 6.02 -2.22
C ILE A 141 2.04 7.55 -2.19
N ALA A 142 3.15 8.20 -2.57
CA ALA A 142 3.25 9.65 -2.62
C ALA A 142 2.23 10.24 -3.60
N LEU A 143 2.11 9.67 -4.79
CA LEU A 143 1.14 10.13 -5.78
C LEU A 143 -0.31 9.88 -5.33
N THR A 144 -0.58 8.74 -4.69
CA THR A 144 -1.88 8.43 -4.09
C THR A 144 -2.28 9.44 -3.02
N ASN A 145 -1.30 10.00 -2.26
CA ASN A 145 -1.58 11.04 -1.27
C ASN A 145 -2.21 12.29 -1.88
N ILE A 146 -1.88 12.58 -3.12
CA ILE A 146 -2.29 13.80 -3.82
C ILE A 146 -3.56 13.53 -4.63
N ILE A 147 -3.55 12.48 -5.45
CA ILE A 147 -4.58 12.27 -6.47
C ILE A 147 -5.93 11.84 -5.87
N VAL A 148 -5.95 10.93 -4.88
CA VAL A 148 -7.20 10.44 -4.28
C VAL A 148 -8.07 11.57 -3.69
N PRO A 149 -7.56 12.44 -2.80
CA PRO A 149 -8.38 13.52 -2.24
C PRO A 149 -8.77 14.56 -3.29
N LEU A 150 -7.92 14.82 -4.30
CA LEU A 150 -8.26 15.70 -5.41
C LEU A 150 -9.45 15.17 -6.23
N PHE A 151 -9.47 13.86 -6.56
CA PHE A 151 -10.61 13.29 -7.28
C PHE A 151 -11.88 13.25 -6.43
N ILE A 152 -11.78 12.96 -5.13
CA ILE A 152 -12.94 13.03 -4.24
C ILE A 152 -13.50 14.46 -4.20
N LEU A 153 -12.65 15.47 -4.06
CA LEU A 153 -13.05 16.88 -4.09
C LEU A 153 -13.70 17.25 -5.44
N TYR A 154 -13.09 16.84 -6.55
CA TYR A 154 -13.62 17.05 -7.90
C TYR A 154 -15.03 16.45 -8.04
N ILE A 155 -15.23 15.20 -7.62
CA ILE A 155 -16.53 14.52 -7.68
C ILE A 155 -17.57 15.27 -6.83
N ILE A 156 -17.22 15.64 -5.60
CA ILE A 156 -18.11 16.38 -4.69
C ILE A 156 -18.52 17.72 -5.32
N ASN A 157 -17.56 18.50 -5.81
CA ASN A 157 -17.82 19.80 -6.43
C ASN A 157 -18.65 19.67 -7.72
N ARG A 158 -18.39 18.64 -8.54
CA ARG A 158 -19.15 18.38 -9.76
C ARG A 158 -20.61 18.02 -9.46
N VAL A 159 -20.85 17.20 -8.44
CA VAL A 159 -22.21 16.84 -7.99
C VAL A 159 -22.94 18.06 -7.42
N LYS A 160 -22.27 18.88 -6.60
CA LYS A 160 -22.85 20.12 -6.05
C LYS A 160 -23.23 21.11 -7.18
N SER A 161 -22.32 21.36 -8.12
CA SER A 161 -22.56 22.27 -9.26
C SER A 161 -23.76 21.85 -10.12
N ARG A 162 -23.90 20.54 -10.42
CA ARG A 162 -25.06 20.03 -11.17
C ARG A 162 -26.38 20.18 -10.42
N ARG A 163 -26.36 20.09 -9.09
CA ARG A 163 -27.57 20.25 -8.26
C ARG A 163 -27.97 21.70 -8.08
N LEU A 164 -27.02 22.61 -7.89
CA LEU A 164 -27.28 24.05 -7.83
C LEU A 164 -27.92 24.56 -9.13
N LYS A 165 -27.53 24.01 -10.28
CA LYS A 165 -28.19 24.31 -11.57
C LYS A 165 -29.62 23.76 -11.68
N LYS A 166 -29.99 22.76 -10.88
CA LYS A 166 -31.27 22.03 -10.99
C LYS A 166 -32.27 22.39 -9.88
N LEU A 167 -31.80 22.75 -8.69
CA LEU A 167 -32.59 23.29 -7.60
C LEU A 167 -32.24 24.76 -7.45
N GLN A 168 -33.14 25.63 -7.89
CA GLN A 168 -33.07 27.08 -7.74
C GLN A 168 -33.22 27.53 -6.26
N ASN A 169 -33.35 26.58 -5.33
CA ASN A 169 -33.51 26.80 -3.89
C ASN A 169 -32.30 26.28 -3.10
N ASN A 170 -31.77 27.17 -2.25
CA ASN A 170 -30.52 27.16 -1.47
C ASN A 170 -30.29 26.02 -0.45
N VAL A 171 -30.86 24.83 -0.63
CA VAL A 171 -30.63 23.73 0.33
C VAL A 171 -29.39 22.94 -0.06
N GLU A 172 -28.30 23.12 0.72
CA GLU A 172 -27.06 22.34 0.62
C GLU A 172 -27.29 20.87 1.03
N ALA A 173 -27.93 20.09 0.15
CA ALA A 173 -28.15 18.67 0.41
C ALA A 173 -26.82 17.90 0.39
N PRO A 174 -26.57 16.99 1.35
CA PRO A 174 -25.33 16.22 1.41
C PRO A 174 -25.12 15.37 0.14
N VAL A 175 -23.85 15.24 -0.26
CA VAL A 175 -23.47 14.38 -1.39
C VAL A 175 -23.67 12.92 -0.99
N LYS A 176 -24.49 12.20 -1.74
CA LYS A 176 -24.72 10.76 -1.48
C LYS A 176 -23.43 9.98 -1.78
N PRO A 177 -23.01 9.04 -0.91
CA PRO A 177 -21.78 8.26 -1.05
C PRO A 177 -21.62 7.59 -2.41
N ARG A 178 -22.74 7.11 -2.98
CA ARG A 178 -22.79 6.44 -4.29
C ARG A 178 -22.07 7.20 -5.41
N HIS A 179 -22.09 8.53 -5.42
CA HIS A 179 -21.44 9.30 -6.49
C HIS A 179 -19.91 9.22 -6.38
N ILE A 180 -19.38 9.15 -5.16
CA ILE A 180 -17.94 8.98 -4.93
C ILE A 180 -17.53 7.56 -5.33
N TYR A 181 -18.33 6.53 -4.96
CA TYR A 181 -18.07 5.14 -5.35
C TYR A 181 -18.03 4.98 -6.87
N ILE A 182 -19.05 5.49 -7.57
CA ILE A 182 -19.15 5.42 -9.03
C ILE A 182 -18.03 6.23 -9.69
N GLY A 183 -17.75 7.44 -9.21
CA GLY A 183 -16.70 8.29 -9.78
C GLY A 183 -15.31 7.66 -9.67
N LEU A 184 -14.93 7.18 -8.49
CA LEU A 184 -13.65 6.48 -8.30
C LEU A 184 -13.61 5.13 -9.04
N GLY A 185 -14.74 4.42 -9.13
CA GLY A 185 -14.86 3.17 -9.90
C GLY A 185 -14.63 3.38 -11.40
N ILE A 186 -15.26 4.42 -11.98
CA ILE A 186 -15.05 4.81 -13.39
C ILE A 186 -13.58 5.18 -13.63
N ILE A 187 -12.99 6.01 -12.76
CA ILE A 187 -11.57 6.41 -12.90
C ILE A 187 -10.66 5.17 -12.82
N THR A 188 -10.95 4.23 -11.92
CA THR A 188 -10.21 2.96 -11.83
C THR A 188 -10.30 2.17 -13.14
N ALA A 189 -11.51 1.98 -13.67
CA ALA A 189 -11.72 1.25 -14.92
C ALA A 189 -10.99 1.92 -16.09
N LEU A 190 -11.08 3.25 -16.20
CA LEU A 190 -10.32 4.01 -17.20
C LEU A 190 -8.81 3.82 -17.02
N TRP A 191 -8.30 3.85 -15.79
CA TRP A 191 -6.87 3.67 -15.52
C TRP A 191 -6.35 2.33 -16.04
N PHE A 192 -7.07 1.24 -15.77
CA PHE A 192 -6.71 -0.08 -16.29
C PHE A 192 -6.90 -0.19 -17.81
N LEU A 193 -7.97 0.38 -18.37
CA LEU A 193 -8.25 0.37 -19.80
C LEU A 193 -7.17 1.10 -20.61
N PHE A 194 -6.66 2.23 -20.10
CA PHE A 194 -5.60 2.99 -20.77
C PHE A 194 -4.21 2.41 -20.54
N THR A 195 -4.01 1.52 -19.57
CA THR A 195 -2.69 0.98 -19.24
C THR A 195 -1.98 0.33 -20.44
N PRO A 196 -2.62 -0.56 -21.24
CA PRO A 196 -1.99 -1.12 -22.46
C PRO A 196 -1.61 -0.05 -23.48
N VAL A 197 -2.44 0.98 -23.66
CA VAL A 197 -2.19 2.07 -24.61
C VAL A 197 -0.96 2.87 -24.21
N VAL A 198 -0.87 3.24 -22.93
CA VAL A 198 0.29 3.99 -22.42
C VAL A 198 1.57 3.14 -22.51
N GLN A 199 1.49 1.83 -22.28
CA GLN A 199 2.64 0.93 -22.43
C GLN A 199 3.08 0.79 -23.90
N ALA A 200 2.13 0.65 -24.83
CA ALA A 200 2.43 0.54 -26.25
C ALA A 200 3.09 1.81 -26.83
N LEU A 201 2.77 2.98 -26.28
CA LEU A 201 3.35 4.26 -26.69
C LEU A 201 4.77 4.50 -26.13
N LYS A 202 5.23 3.66 -25.18
CA LYS A 202 6.52 3.84 -24.50
C LYS A 202 7.73 4.02 -25.42
N PRO A 203 8.01 3.13 -26.40
CA PRO A 203 9.20 3.27 -27.25
C PRO A 203 9.16 4.57 -28.07
N TYR A 204 7.99 4.95 -28.57
CA TYR A 204 7.82 6.18 -29.34
C TYR A 204 8.07 7.42 -28.48
N VAL A 205 7.43 7.50 -27.32
CA VAL A 205 7.56 8.63 -26.40
C VAL A 205 8.98 8.77 -25.88
N HIS A 206 9.64 7.65 -25.51
CA HIS A 206 11.04 7.66 -25.10
C HIS A 206 11.96 8.21 -26.19
N SER A 207 11.84 7.71 -27.43
CA SER A 207 12.70 8.16 -28.54
C SER A 207 12.59 9.66 -28.82
N ILE A 208 11.38 10.23 -28.73
CA ILE A 208 11.14 11.67 -28.91
C ILE A 208 11.74 12.45 -27.76
N MET A 209 11.48 12.04 -26.52
CA MET A 209 11.95 12.76 -25.34
C MET A 209 13.47 12.72 -25.23
N GLU A 210 14.11 11.61 -25.59
CA GLU A 210 15.56 11.47 -25.66
C GLU A 210 16.15 12.35 -26.77
N LYS A 211 15.58 12.32 -27.99
CA LYS A 211 16.00 13.18 -29.11
C LYS A 211 15.95 14.67 -28.76
N HIS A 212 14.96 15.09 -27.97
CA HIS A 212 14.78 16.48 -27.56
C HIS A 212 15.41 16.81 -26.19
N ASN A 213 16.13 15.87 -25.55
CA ASN A 213 16.72 16.02 -24.22
C ASN A 213 15.73 16.45 -23.11
N TRP A 214 14.46 16.03 -23.21
CA TRP A 214 13.41 16.33 -22.22
C TRP A 214 13.48 15.39 -21.01
N LYS A 215 14.58 15.45 -20.26
CA LYS A 215 14.89 14.53 -19.14
C LYS A 215 13.80 14.45 -18.07
N LEU A 216 13.16 15.56 -17.71
CA LEU A 216 12.08 15.57 -16.71
C LEU A 216 10.82 14.86 -17.21
N LEU A 217 10.42 15.10 -18.46
CA LEU A 217 9.26 14.44 -19.05
C LEU A 217 9.53 12.96 -19.26
N LEU A 218 10.75 12.60 -19.66
CA LEU A 218 11.20 11.22 -19.73
C LEU A 218 11.07 10.54 -18.37
N LEU A 219 11.60 11.15 -17.29
CA LEU A 219 11.48 10.64 -15.92
C LEU A 219 10.01 10.41 -15.51
N LEU A 220 9.14 11.39 -15.74
CA LEU A 220 7.72 11.29 -15.40
C LEU A 220 7.03 10.18 -16.17
N TYR A 221 7.27 10.11 -17.48
CA TYR A 221 6.65 9.12 -18.35
C TYR A 221 7.17 7.71 -18.07
N SER A 222 8.46 7.56 -17.78
CA SER A 222 9.04 6.28 -17.38
C SER A 222 8.46 5.80 -16.05
N LYS A 223 8.21 6.68 -15.06
CA LYS A 223 7.50 6.31 -13.82
C LYS A 223 6.03 5.90 -14.06
N MET A 224 5.40 6.43 -15.10
CA MET A 224 4.05 5.99 -15.49
C MET A 224 4.03 4.58 -16.08
N THR A 225 5.13 4.13 -16.70
CA THR A 225 5.15 2.93 -17.56
C THR A 225 6.08 1.81 -17.12
N THR A 226 7.07 2.09 -16.27
CA THR A 226 8.19 1.19 -15.98
C THR A 226 8.28 0.85 -14.50
N GLY A 227 8.55 -0.43 -14.22
CA GLY A 227 8.68 -0.99 -12.89
C GLY A 227 7.37 -1.57 -12.35
N ARG A 228 7.49 -2.49 -11.39
CA ARG A 228 6.36 -3.20 -10.77
C ARG A 228 5.32 -2.29 -10.14
N PHE A 229 5.73 -1.11 -9.69
CA PHE A 229 4.88 -0.11 -9.03
C PHE A 229 4.59 1.11 -9.91
N ARG A 230 4.69 0.97 -11.25
CA ARG A 230 4.31 2.00 -12.23
C ARG A 230 2.90 2.55 -12.00
N PHE A 231 2.72 3.85 -12.24
CA PHE A 231 1.44 4.50 -11.94
C PHE A 231 0.25 3.93 -12.72
N PHE A 232 0.50 3.37 -13.91
CA PHE A 232 -0.47 2.60 -14.69
C PHE A 232 -0.12 1.10 -14.64
N PRO A 233 -0.83 0.25 -13.87
CA PRO A 233 -2.18 0.46 -13.35
C PRO A 233 -2.29 0.82 -11.84
N ILE A 234 -1.18 0.94 -11.10
CA ILE A 234 -1.17 0.87 -9.64
C ILE A 234 -2.05 1.91 -8.93
N LEU A 235 -2.24 3.09 -9.50
CA LEU A 235 -3.13 4.09 -8.90
C LEU A 235 -4.60 3.62 -8.79
N GLY A 236 -5.01 2.64 -9.61
CA GLY A 236 -6.30 1.98 -9.48
C GLY A 236 -6.52 1.36 -8.08
N PHE A 237 -5.47 0.83 -7.47
CA PHE A 237 -5.51 0.33 -6.09
C PHE A 237 -5.80 1.45 -5.09
N GLY A 238 -5.23 2.64 -5.32
CA GLY A 238 -5.47 3.83 -4.50
C GLY A 238 -6.92 4.31 -4.58
N TYR A 239 -7.52 4.29 -5.78
CA TYR A 239 -8.92 4.67 -5.98
C TYR A 239 -9.89 3.68 -5.34
N VAL A 240 -9.68 2.37 -5.51
CA VAL A 240 -10.50 1.34 -4.84
C VAL A 240 -10.33 1.41 -3.32
N GLY A 241 -9.10 1.66 -2.85
CA GLY A 241 -8.84 2.03 -1.46
C GLY A 241 -9.71 3.21 -1.02
N GLY A 242 -9.76 4.28 -1.81
CA GLY A 242 -10.60 5.45 -1.58
C GLY A 242 -12.10 5.12 -1.49
N ILE A 243 -12.60 4.17 -2.28
CA ILE A 243 -13.98 3.66 -2.18
C ILE A 243 -14.19 3.01 -0.82
N VAL A 244 -13.30 2.11 -0.40
CA VAL A 244 -13.38 1.44 0.93
C VAL A 244 -13.33 2.47 2.06
N GLY A 245 -12.42 3.44 2.00
CA GLY A 245 -12.30 4.51 2.99
C GLY A 245 -13.54 5.40 3.07
N THR A 246 -14.14 5.72 1.92
CA THR A 246 -15.41 6.43 1.83
C THR A 246 -16.54 5.62 2.46
N ALA A 247 -16.58 4.32 2.21
CA ALA A 247 -17.63 3.44 2.73
C ALA A 247 -17.57 3.26 4.26
N ILE A 248 -16.36 3.21 4.83
CA ILE A 248 -16.15 3.25 6.28
C ILE A 248 -16.63 4.59 6.86
N PHE A 249 -16.30 5.71 6.19
CA PHE A 249 -16.71 7.04 6.64
C PHE A 249 -18.24 7.18 6.74
N PHE A 250 -18.96 6.71 5.72
CA PHE A 250 -20.42 6.75 5.70
C PHE A 250 -21.09 5.62 6.50
N ARG A 251 -20.32 4.77 7.20
CA ARG A 251 -20.81 3.65 8.03
C ARG A 251 -21.71 2.70 7.25
N GLU A 252 -21.31 2.36 6.02
CA GLU A 252 -22.04 1.39 5.20
C GLU A 252 -22.17 0.06 5.92
N LYS A 253 -23.30 -0.64 5.73
CA LYS A 253 -23.54 -1.94 6.36
C LYS A 253 -22.48 -2.95 5.88
N PHE A 254 -21.87 -3.68 6.81
CA PHE A 254 -20.83 -4.67 6.48
C PHE A 254 -21.31 -5.72 5.46
N GLY A 255 -22.56 -6.16 5.56
CA GLY A 255 -23.14 -7.12 4.60
C GLY A 255 -23.08 -6.61 3.15
N ASN A 256 -23.31 -5.30 2.94
CA ASN A 256 -23.20 -4.68 1.61
C ASN A 256 -21.75 -4.64 1.15
N LEU A 257 -20.82 -4.22 2.02
CA LEU A 257 -19.39 -4.19 1.71
C LEU A 257 -18.89 -5.57 1.28
N ARG A 258 -19.19 -6.60 2.07
CA ARG A 258 -18.81 -7.99 1.79
C ARG A 258 -19.42 -8.49 0.48
N LYS A 259 -20.70 -8.22 0.24
CA LYS A 259 -21.40 -8.64 -1.00
C LYS A 259 -20.77 -8.01 -2.23
N TYR A 260 -20.59 -6.69 -2.25
CA TYR A 260 -20.08 -5.98 -3.44
C TYR A 260 -18.61 -6.28 -3.70
N THR A 261 -17.77 -6.35 -2.66
CA THR A 261 -16.36 -6.71 -2.84
C THR A 261 -16.16 -8.18 -3.17
N GLY A 262 -17.01 -9.08 -2.65
CA GLY A 262 -17.03 -10.49 -3.03
C GLY A 262 -17.44 -10.69 -4.49
N LEU A 263 -18.47 -9.97 -4.96
CA LEU A 263 -18.84 -9.98 -6.37
C LEU A 263 -17.74 -9.43 -7.26
N PHE A 264 -17.11 -8.31 -6.86
CA PHE A 264 -15.97 -7.74 -7.58
C PHE A 264 -14.81 -8.75 -7.69
N PHE A 265 -14.43 -9.38 -6.57
CA PHE A 265 -13.40 -10.43 -6.58
C PHE A 265 -13.77 -11.59 -7.51
N LEU A 266 -15.01 -12.10 -7.42
CA LEU A 266 -15.48 -13.19 -8.29
C LEU A 266 -15.41 -12.81 -9.77
N MET A 267 -15.83 -11.60 -10.14
CA MET A 267 -15.74 -11.10 -11.51
C MET A 267 -14.29 -11.03 -11.99
N THR A 268 -13.37 -10.51 -11.16
CA THR A 268 -11.94 -10.45 -11.52
C THR A 268 -11.30 -11.84 -11.61
N LEU A 269 -11.74 -12.78 -10.79
CA LEU A 269 -11.28 -14.17 -10.82
C LEU A 269 -11.73 -14.88 -12.10
N ILE A 270 -13.01 -14.76 -12.46
CA ILE A 270 -13.54 -15.33 -13.71
C ILE A 270 -12.80 -14.73 -14.91
N ALA A 271 -12.63 -13.40 -14.95
CA ALA A 271 -11.90 -12.73 -16.03
C ALA A 271 -10.45 -13.22 -16.14
N PHE A 272 -9.76 -13.42 -15.02
CA PHE A 272 -8.41 -13.96 -15.00
C PHE A 272 -8.34 -15.41 -15.47
N ILE A 273 -9.29 -16.26 -15.05
CA ILE A 273 -9.37 -17.67 -15.50
C ILE A 273 -9.60 -17.72 -17.02
N VAL A 274 -10.54 -16.93 -17.55
CA VAL A 274 -10.77 -16.84 -18.99
C VAL A 274 -9.51 -16.38 -19.71
N TRP A 275 -8.82 -15.37 -19.18
CA TRP A 275 -7.55 -14.90 -19.74
C TRP A 275 -6.46 -15.98 -19.76
N CYS A 276 -6.37 -16.83 -18.73
CA CYS A 276 -5.43 -17.95 -18.69
C CYS A 276 -5.67 -18.99 -19.79
N PHE A 277 -6.91 -19.14 -20.27
CA PHE A 277 -7.22 -20.02 -21.41
C PHE A 277 -6.92 -19.38 -22.77
N LEU A 278 -6.78 -18.05 -22.83
CA LEU A 278 -6.55 -17.31 -24.07
C LEU A 278 -5.06 -17.03 -24.35
N VAL A 279 -4.19 -17.19 -23.35
CA VAL A 279 -2.76 -16.87 -23.44
C VAL A 279 -1.93 -18.12 -23.19
N GLU A 280 -0.97 -18.40 -24.07
CA GLU A 280 -0.14 -19.61 -24.02
C GLU A 280 0.73 -19.71 -22.76
N ASN A 281 1.19 -18.59 -22.20
CA ASN A 281 1.98 -18.56 -20.96
C ASN A 281 1.52 -17.45 -19.99
N PRO A 282 0.46 -17.69 -19.20
CA PRO A 282 -0.08 -16.70 -18.27
C PRO A 282 0.81 -16.49 -17.03
N VAL A 283 1.71 -17.44 -16.72
CA VAL A 283 2.53 -17.46 -15.50
C VAL A 283 3.94 -16.92 -15.74
N GLY A 284 4.48 -17.00 -16.96
CA GLY A 284 5.84 -16.51 -17.28
C GLY A 284 6.04 -15.02 -16.99
N ASN A 285 4.97 -14.22 -17.05
CA ASN A 285 4.99 -12.79 -16.75
C ASN A 285 4.76 -12.45 -15.25
N VAL A 286 4.68 -13.43 -14.36
CA VAL A 286 4.49 -13.21 -12.91
C VAL A 286 5.79 -12.77 -12.23
N ALA A 287 6.93 -13.17 -12.80
CA ALA A 287 8.26 -12.93 -12.25
C ALA A 287 8.91 -11.65 -12.77
N THR A 288 8.43 -11.12 -13.89
CA THR A 288 8.99 -9.91 -14.49
C THR A 288 8.44 -8.67 -13.79
N ASP A 289 9.20 -7.57 -13.87
CA ASP A 289 8.74 -6.27 -13.38
C ASP A 289 7.46 -5.78 -14.08
N ASP A 290 7.18 -6.32 -15.27
CA ASP A 290 6.03 -6.02 -16.11
C ASP A 290 4.90 -7.05 -15.95
N ASN A 291 4.45 -7.23 -14.71
CA ASN A 291 3.25 -8.02 -14.38
C ASN A 291 2.08 -7.72 -15.32
N SER A 292 1.39 -8.77 -15.78
CA SER A 292 0.25 -8.63 -16.69
C SER A 292 -0.88 -7.80 -16.06
N ASN A 293 -1.55 -6.98 -16.89
CA ASN A 293 -2.66 -6.15 -16.41
C ASN A 293 -3.81 -6.99 -15.84
N MET A 294 -4.06 -8.18 -16.39
CA MET A 294 -5.08 -9.09 -15.88
C MET A 294 -4.73 -9.66 -14.50
N LEU A 295 -3.46 -9.98 -14.26
CA LEU A 295 -2.98 -10.39 -12.94
C LEU A 295 -3.15 -9.25 -11.92
N GLN A 296 -2.83 -8.01 -12.31
CA GLN A 296 -3.04 -6.84 -11.46
C GLN A 296 -4.53 -6.61 -11.12
N ILE A 297 -5.44 -6.85 -12.07
CA ILE A 297 -6.90 -6.78 -11.84
C ILE A 297 -7.35 -7.86 -10.84
N LEU A 298 -6.85 -9.10 -10.99
CA LEU A 298 -7.12 -10.17 -10.02
C LEU A 298 -6.63 -9.80 -8.62
N ILE A 299 -5.38 -9.33 -8.51
CA ILE A 299 -4.76 -8.93 -7.23
C ILE A 299 -5.59 -7.81 -6.60
N LEU A 300 -6.03 -6.82 -7.38
CA LEU A 300 -6.91 -5.75 -6.90
C LEU A 300 -8.22 -6.31 -6.33
N GLY A 301 -8.88 -7.23 -7.03
CA GLY A 301 -10.10 -7.88 -6.55
C GLY A 301 -9.87 -8.65 -5.24
N ALA A 302 -8.86 -9.52 -5.22
CA ALA A 302 -8.51 -10.38 -4.08
C ALA A 302 -8.14 -9.56 -2.85
N MET A 303 -7.26 -8.56 -3.01
CA MET A 303 -6.83 -7.67 -1.93
C MET A 303 -7.98 -6.84 -1.38
N THR A 304 -8.85 -6.32 -2.25
CA THR A 304 -10.02 -5.54 -1.81
C THR A 304 -10.96 -6.39 -0.96
N PHE A 305 -11.23 -7.63 -1.39
CA PHE A 305 -12.07 -8.53 -0.64
C PHE A 305 -11.42 -8.93 0.69
N ALA A 306 -10.13 -9.29 0.69
CA ALA A 306 -9.39 -9.61 1.90
C ALA A 306 -9.37 -8.44 2.90
N LEU A 307 -9.16 -7.21 2.42
CA LEU A 307 -9.21 -6.00 3.25
C LEU A 307 -10.58 -5.81 3.88
N VAL A 308 -11.68 -6.00 3.13
CA VAL A 308 -13.04 -5.92 3.68
C VAL A 308 -13.31 -7.02 4.69
N LEU A 309 -12.86 -8.26 4.47
CA LEU A 309 -12.98 -9.33 5.45
C LEU A 309 -12.26 -8.96 6.76
N MET A 310 -11.06 -8.37 6.67
CA MET A 310 -10.32 -7.89 7.83
C MET A 310 -11.05 -6.73 8.55
N ILE A 311 -11.63 -5.79 7.80
CA ILE A 311 -12.47 -4.70 8.35
C ILE A 311 -13.67 -5.29 9.11
N GLY A 312 -14.34 -6.29 8.52
CA GLY A 312 -15.39 -7.07 9.18
C GLY A 312 -14.94 -7.68 10.50
N ARG A 313 -13.74 -8.27 10.48
CA ARG A 313 -13.18 -9.01 11.60
C ARG A 313 -12.71 -8.12 12.76
N TYR A 314 -12.25 -6.90 12.51
CA TYR A 314 -11.65 -6.05 13.55
C TYR A 314 -12.41 -4.75 13.84
N ASP A 315 -13.05 -4.12 12.84
CA ASP A 315 -13.70 -2.81 13.02
C ASP A 315 -15.25 -2.89 13.03
N TYR A 316 -15.85 -3.83 12.30
CA TYR A 316 -17.30 -4.08 12.28
C TYR A 316 -17.72 -5.24 13.20
N CYS A 317 -17.28 -5.20 14.46
CA CYS A 317 -17.66 -6.19 15.47
C CYS A 317 -18.03 -5.54 16.80
N PRO A 318 -18.77 -6.23 17.68
CA PRO A 318 -19.10 -5.74 19.01
C PRO A 318 -17.85 -5.28 19.78
N GLN A 319 -17.98 -4.23 20.58
CA GLN A 319 -16.84 -3.55 21.21
C GLN A 319 -15.97 -4.48 22.06
N GLU A 320 -16.57 -5.42 22.80
CA GLU A 320 -15.85 -6.40 23.62
C GLU A 320 -14.97 -7.34 22.77
N LEU A 321 -15.57 -7.90 21.70
CA LEU A 321 -14.84 -8.74 20.75
C LEU A 321 -13.74 -7.95 20.05
N ARG A 322 -14.03 -6.70 19.66
CA ARG A 322 -13.06 -5.78 19.06
C ARG A 322 -11.84 -5.61 19.97
N ARG A 323 -12.04 -5.30 21.25
CA ARG A 323 -10.94 -5.15 22.24
C ARG A 323 -10.11 -6.43 22.37
N LYS A 324 -10.76 -7.58 22.55
CA LYS A 324 -10.08 -8.88 22.67
C LYS A 324 -9.23 -9.17 21.43
N ARG A 325 -9.76 -8.87 20.25
CA ARG A 325 -9.09 -9.11 18.96
C ARG A 325 -7.92 -8.15 18.73
N ILE A 326 -8.09 -6.86 19.02
CA ILE A 326 -7.03 -5.84 18.89
C ILE A 326 -5.87 -6.11 19.86
N ARG A 327 -6.16 -6.60 21.07
CA ARG A 327 -5.11 -6.97 22.04
C ARG A 327 -4.22 -8.10 21.51
N LYS A 328 -4.81 -9.08 20.82
CA LYS A 328 -4.07 -10.21 20.21
C LYS A 328 -3.20 -9.79 19.02
N THR A 329 -3.47 -8.65 18.38
CA THR A 329 -2.69 -8.17 17.24
C THR A 329 -1.58 -7.19 17.63
N LEU A 330 -1.28 -7.05 18.92
CA LEU A 330 -0.24 -6.13 19.42
C LEU A 330 1.11 -6.37 18.74
N PHE A 331 1.53 -7.64 18.60
CA PHE A 331 2.78 -8.00 17.94
C PHE A 331 2.86 -7.44 16.51
N VAL A 332 1.84 -7.70 15.70
CA VAL A 332 1.73 -7.21 14.33
C VAL A 332 1.66 -5.68 14.27
N ARG A 333 0.93 -5.06 15.20
CA ARG A 333 0.78 -3.60 15.25
C ARG A 333 2.07 -2.87 15.58
N ARG A 334 3.02 -3.49 16.29
CA ARG A 334 4.36 -2.90 16.50
C ARG A 334 5.08 -2.68 15.17
N PHE A 335 5.03 -3.65 14.27
CA PHE A 335 5.60 -3.54 12.93
C PHE A 335 4.92 -2.46 12.06
N SER A 336 3.63 -2.22 12.26
CA SER A 336 2.91 -1.14 11.57
C SER A 336 3.42 0.27 11.89
N MET A 337 4.08 0.45 13.05
CA MET A 337 4.61 1.73 13.50
C MET A 337 5.92 2.12 12.81
N VAL A 338 6.64 1.15 12.25
CA VAL A 338 7.99 1.32 11.66
C VAL A 338 8.07 0.75 10.23
N THR A 339 6.95 0.69 9.53
CA THR A 339 6.84 0.14 8.17
C THR A 339 7.77 0.82 7.16
N LEU A 340 7.81 2.15 7.11
CA LEU A 340 8.68 2.92 6.21
C LEU A 340 10.15 2.67 6.57
N THR A 341 10.47 2.68 7.86
CA THR A 341 11.83 2.38 8.33
C THR A 341 12.28 1.00 7.88
N ILE A 342 11.46 -0.03 8.13
CA ILE A 342 11.77 -1.40 7.69
C ILE A 342 11.87 -1.45 6.16
N TYR A 343 10.91 -0.88 5.43
CA TYR A 343 10.90 -0.91 3.97
C TYR A 343 12.20 -0.35 3.34
N VAL A 344 12.76 0.72 3.92
CA VAL A 344 13.98 1.36 3.42
C VAL A 344 15.25 0.69 3.96
N MET A 345 15.29 0.37 5.26
CA MET A 345 16.50 -0.11 5.94
C MET A 345 16.70 -1.62 5.87
N GLU A 346 15.67 -2.39 5.52
CA GLU A 346 15.76 -3.84 5.49
C GLU A 346 16.80 -4.32 4.48
N TYR A 347 16.95 -3.67 3.33
CA TYR A 347 18.00 -3.99 2.37
C TYR A 347 19.39 -3.92 3.01
N LEU A 348 19.66 -2.83 3.76
CA LEU A 348 20.96 -2.64 4.41
C LEU A 348 21.21 -3.70 5.49
N LEU A 349 20.20 -3.99 6.30
CA LEU A 349 20.29 -5.01 7.33
C LEU A 349 20.54 -6.38 6.70
N ALA A 350 19.75 -6.75 5.69
CA ALA A 350 19.83 -8.02 5.00
C ALA A 350 21.19 -8.19 4.32
N TYR A 351 21.72 -7.15 3.67
CA TYR A 351 23.07 -7.14 3.09
C TYR A 351 24.15 -7.37 4.15
N GLY A 352 24.08 -6.67 5.29
CA GLY A 352 25.04 -6.85 6.39
C GLY A 352 25.05 -8.28 6.94
N ILE A 353 23.87 -8.89 7.10
CA ILE A 353 23.76 -10.29 7.52
C ILE A 353 24.22 -11.25 6.42
N TYR A 354 23.93 -10.93 5.15
CA TYR A 354 24.34 -11.72 4.00
C TYR A 354 25.88 -11.82 3.95
N ARG A 355 26.59 -10.71 4.15
CA ARG A 355 28.06 -10.70 4.25
C ARG A 355 28.61 -11.55 5.39
N ILE A 356 27.92 -11.64 6.52
CA ILE A 356 28.32 -12.54 7.61
C ILE A 356 28.16 -14.00 7.17
N PHE A 357 27.08 -14.31 6.48
CA PHE A 357 26.80 -15.66 5.98
C PHE A 357 27.80 -16.10 4.90
N GLU A 358 28.22 -15.18 4.03
CA GLU A 358 29.29 -15.43 3.04
C GLU A 358 30.65 -15.79 3.67
N GLN A 359 30.87 -15.51 4.96
CA GLN A 359 32.10 -15.96 5.65
C GLN A 359 32.07 -17.46 5.99
N PHE A 360 30.87 -18.05 6.06
CA PHE A 360 30.67 -19.44 6.45
C PHE A 360 30.18 -20.31 5.29
N TRP A 361 29.51 -19.72 4.31
CA TRP A 361 28.94 -20.37 3.13
C TRP A 361 29.47 -19.71 1.85
N GLU A 362 29.39 -20.42 0.73
CA GLU A 362 29.67 -19.84 -0.59
C GLU A 362 28.69 -18.71 -0.92
N THR A 363 29.02 -17.86 -1.90
CA THR A 363 28.11 -16.81 -2.38
C THR A 363 26.80 -17.43 -2.88
N ALA A 364 25.65 -16.84 -2.54
CA ALA A 364 24.34 -17.44 -2.84
C ALA A 364 24.07 -17.61 -4.33
N VAL A 365 24.62 -16.72 -5.14
CA VAL A 365 24.60 -16.77 -6.60
C VAL A 365 26.03 -16.88 -7.10
N GLN A 366 26.25 -17.77 -8.05
CA GLN A 366 27.47 -17.87 -8.83
C GLN A 366 27.12 -17.78 -10.31
N TYR A 367 27.97 -17.11 -11.09
CA TYR A 367 27.82 -17.03 -12.54
C TYR A 367 28.69 -18.10 -13.19
N VAL A 368 28.06 -19.16 -13.69
CA VAL A 368 28.71 -20.21 -14.49
C VAL A 368 28.35 -19.94 -15.95
N ASP A 369 29.35 -19.66 -16.79
CA ASP A 369 29.15 -19.32 -18.22
C ASP A 369 28.15 -18.18 -18.47
N GLN A 370 28.19 -17.13 -17.63
CA GLN A 370 27.25 -15.99 -17.63
C GLN A 370 25.80 -16.33 -17.28
N VAL A 371 25.51 -17.57 -16.89
CA VAL A 371 24.20 -17.97 -16.38
C VAL A 371 24.23 -17.91 -14.85
N PRO A 372 23.31 -17.18 -14.21
CA PRO A 372 23.28 -17.10 -12.76
C PRO A 372 22.70 -18.40 -12.19
N VAL A 373 23.44 -19.04 -11.30
CA VAL A 373 23.06 -20.32 -10.65
C VAL A 373 22.96 -20.09 -9.14
N LEU A 374 21.85 -20.54 -8.55
CA LEU A 374 21.65 -20.52 -7.11
C LEU A 374 22.43 -21.67 -6.46
N THR A 375 23.41 -21.33 -5.63
CA THR A 375 24.25 -22.31 -4.90
C THR A 375 23.65 -22.67 -3.55
N TRP A 376 22.94 -21.72 -2.91
CA TRP A 376 22.37 -21.92 -1.60
C TRP A 376 21.23 -22.94 -1.65
N GLY A 377 21.35 -23.97 -0.83
CA GLY A 377 20.27 -24.91 -0.58
C GLY A 377 19.11 -24.25 0.17
N ILE A 378 17.93 -24.86 0.08
CA ILE A 378 16.70 -24.40 0.74
C ILE A 378 16.92 -24.15 2.26
N THR A 379 17.69 -25.01 2.93
CA THR A 379 18.00 -24.86 4.36
C THR A 379 18.80 -23.60 4.66
N GLN A 380 19.78 -23.24 3.81
CA GLN A 380 20.58 -22.02 3.95
C GLN A 380 19.69 -20.79 3.77
N ILE A 381 18.85 -20.78 2.73
CA ILE A 381 17.89 -19.71 2.43
C ILE A 381 16.94 -19.48 3.63
N PHE A 382 16.32 -20.54 4.15
CA PHE A 382 15.41 -20.41 5.29
C PHE A 382 16.13 -19.97 6.57
N THR A 383 17.35 -20.43 6.81
CA THR A 383 18.15 -20.01 7.97
C THR A 383 18.48 -18.53 7.90
N PHE A 384 18.94 -18.05 6.74
CA PHE A 384 19.22 -16.63 6.49
C PHE A 384 17.98 -15.75 6.73
N ILE A 385 16.85 -16.12 6.12
CA ILE A 385 15.58 -15.41 6.28
C ILE A 385 15.12 -15.39 7.75
N LEU A 386 15.24 -16.52 8.45
CA LEU A 386 14.86 -16.64 9.85
C LEU A 386 15.70 -15.69 10.73
N VAL A 387 17.01 -15.63 10.52
CA VAL A 387 17.91 -14.74 11.25
C VAL A 387 17.52 -13.28 11.04
N ILE A 388 17.28 -12.85 9.80
CA ILE A 388 16.83 -11.48 9.50
C ILE A 388 15.50 -11.17 10.21
N CYS A 389 14.54 -12.09 10.17
CA CYS A 389 13.26 -11.90 10.84
C CYS A 389 13.41 -11.77 12.36
N VAL A 390 14.25 -12.59 12.98
CA VAL A 390 14.54 -12.53 14.43
C VAL A 390 15.19 -11.19 14.80
N ILE A 391 16.18 -10.73 14.02
CA ILE A 391 16.85 -9.45 14.25
C ILE A 391 15.83 -8.31 14.17
N TRP A 392 14.97 -8.28 13.16
CA TRP A 392 13.92 -7.27 13.07
C TRP A 392 12.95 -7.31 14.26
N ILE A 393 12.55 -8.51 14.71
CA ILE A 393 11.71 -8.65 15.91
C ILE A 393 12.40 -8.03 17.13
N VAL A 394 13.69 -8.28 17.32
CA VAL A 394 14.47 -7.71 18.43
C VAL A 394 14.58 -6.20 18.31
N ILE A 395 14.95 -5.68 17.14
CA ILE A 395 15.05 -4.23 16.87
C ILE A 395 13.74 -3.54 17.20
N VAL A 396 12.62 -4.03 16.67
CA VAL A 396 11.29 -3.43 16.90
C VAL A 396 10.90 -3.43 18.38
N ARG A 397 11.23 -4.50 19.12
CA ARG A 397 10.98 -4.60 20.56
C ARG A 397 11.83 -3.63 21.38
N LEU A 398 13.09 -3.42 20.99
CA LEU A 398 13.95 -2.45 21.65
C LEU A 398 13.52 -1.02 21.31
N TRP A 399 13.16 -0.75 20.06
CA TRP A 399 12.69 0.56 19.63
C TRP A 399 11.37 0.99 20.28
N GLU A 400 10.48 0.04 20.58
CA GLU A 400 9.25 0.30 21.33
C GLU A 400 9.54 0.95 22.69
N LYS A 401 10.64 0.58 23.37
CA LYS A 401 11.00 1.14 24.68
C LYS A 401 11.36 2.63 24.63
N VAL A 402 11.73 3.14 23.45
CA VAL A 402 12.09 4.54 23.22
C VAL A 402 11.08 5.25 22.32
N ASP A 403 9.82 4.78 22.29
CA ASP A 403 8.74 5.37 21.48
C ASP A 403 9.08 5.50 19.98
N PHE A 404 9.91 4.57 19.45
CA PHE A 404 10.36 4.56 18.06
C PHE A 404 11.10 5.84 17.63
N VAL A 405 11.76 6.53 18.55
CA VAL A 405 12.62 7.68 18.25
C VAL A 405 13.74 7.27 17.28
N GLY A 406 13.98 8.09 16.26
CA GLY A 406 14.97 7.85 15.21
C GLY A 406 14.47 7.04 14.00
N SER A 407 13.27 6.46 14.07
CA SER A 407 12.63 5.85 12.90
C SER A 407 12.35 6.88 11.79
N LEU A 408 12.30 6.44 10.52
CA LEU A 408 11.91 7.29 9.39
C LEU A 408 10.49 7.84 9.55
N GLU A 409 9.59 7.09 10.22
CA GLU A 409 8.29 7.60 10.64
C GLU A 409 8.40 8.77 11.60
N TRP A 410 9.27 8.67 12.61
CA TRP A 410 9.50 9.74 13.56
C TRP A 410 10.12 10.97 12.89
N VAL A 411 11.11 10.77 12.02
CA VAL A 411 11.73 11.84 11.22
C VAL A 411 10.69 12.52 10.34
N SER A 412 9.87 11.75 9.62
CA SER A 412 8.80 12.28 8.76
C SER A 412 7.77 13.09 9.55
N LEU A 413 7.41 12.62 10.75
CA LEU A 413 6.49 13.32 11.64
C LEU A 413 7.08 14.65 12.13
N LYS A 414 8.37 14.67 12.51
CA LYS A 414 9.08 15.87 12.97
C LYS A 414 9.26 16.89 11.85
N LEU A 415 9.65 16.46 10.67
CA LEU A 415 9.77 17.33 9.50
C LEU A 415 8.42 17.92 9.12
N ALA A 416 7.34 17.12 9.09
CA ALA A 416 5.99 17.64 8.87
C ALA A 416 5.57 18.65 9.95
N ALA A 417 5.90 18.40 11.22
CA ALA A 417 5.61 19.31 12.33
C ALA A 417 6.39 20.63 12.21
N LEU A 418 7.66 20.58 11.79
CA LEU A 418 8.50 21.74 11.53
C LEU A 418 7.87 22.64 10.45
N PHE A 419 7.49 22.06 9.31
CA PHE A 419 6.82 22.80 8.24
C PHE A 419 5.46 23.39 8.66
N LEU A 420 4.75 22.73 9.57
CA LEU A 420 3.47 23.20 10.10
C LEU A 420 3.60 24.09 11.34
N ARG A 421 4.82 24.45 11.76
CA ARG A 421 5.14 25.23 12.97
C ARG A 421 4.49 24.67 14.25
N GLN A 422 4.45 23.34 14.37
CA GLN A 422 3.95 22.64 15.56
C GLN A 422 5.11 22.11 16.39
N HIS A 423 5.38 22.71 17.56
CA HIS A 423 6.57 22.39 18.36
C HIS A 423 6.46 21.08 19.18
N HIS A 424 5.25 20.60 19.46
CA HIS A 424 5.02 19.43 20.33
C HIS A 424 4.31 18.29 19.60
N VAL A 425 5.04 17.61 18.71
CA VAL A 425 4.56 16.36 18.07
C VAL A 425 5.46 15.21 18.49
N LYS A 426 4.87 14.17 19.09
CA LYS A 426 5.53 12.92 19.48
C LYS A 426 4.72 11.73 18.97
N ILE A 427 5.40 10.65 18.59
CA ILE A 427 4.76 9.35 18.42
C ILE A 427 4.42 8.87 19.82
N ASN A 428 3.14 8.86 20.18
CA ASN A 428 2.72 8.30 21.46
C ASN A 428 2.46 6.80 21.25
N SER A 429 3.49 5.97 21.46
CA SER A 429 3.37 4.52 21.22
C SER A 429 2.37 3.88 22.18
N GLN A 430 2.29 4.35 23.42
CA GLN A 430 1.30 3.89 24.41
C GLN A 430 -0.13 4.08 23.91
N ARG A 431 -0.43 5.29 23.46
CA ARG A 431 -1.71 5.60 22.81
C ARG A 431 -1.93 4.80 21.53
N LEU A 432 -0.88 4.62 20.73
CA LEU A 432 -1.03 4.01 19.44
C LEU A 432 -1.12 2.49 19.48
N LEU A 433 -0.59 1.83 20.52
CA LEU A 433 -0.53 0.37 20.66
C LEU A 433 -1.47 -0.13 21.76
N TYR A 434 -1.55 0.56 22.90
CA TYR A 434 -2.18 0.07 24.14
C TYR A 434 -3.50 0.76 24.49
N GLU A 435 -3.73 2.02 24.13
CA GLU A 435 -5.06 2.64 24.31
C GLU A 435 -6.08 1.88 23.46
N LEU A 436 -6.92 1.11 24.15
CA LEU A 436 -8.11 0.49 23.56
C LEU A 436 -9.18 1.56 23.37
N PRO A 437 -10.13 1.37 22.43
CA PRO A 437 -11.23 2.32 22.29
C PRO A 437 -11.97 2.42 23.64
N GLU A 438 -11.92 3.59 24.28
CA GLU A 438 -12.56 3.88 25.57
C GLU A 438 -14.06 3.58 25.52
N ASP A 439 -14.62 3.17 26.67
CA ASP A 439 -16.06 3.09 26.88
C ASP A 439 -16.64 4.50 26.82
N GLY A 440 -17.09 4.89 25.62
CA GLY A 440 -17.62 6.21 25.34
C GLY A 440 -18.82 6.13 24.40
N ALA A 441 -19.98 5.89 25.03
CA ALA A 441 -21.34 5.81 24.49
C ALA A 441 -21.71 4.48 23.81
N ALA A 442 -22.43 3.67 24.58
CA ALA A 442 -23.54 2.86 24.09
C ALA A 442 -24.33 3.67 23.03
N ARG A 443 -24.14 3.32 21.77
CA ARG A 443 -25.23 3.32 20.81
C ARG A 443 -25.21 1.92 20.22
N GLN A 444 -26.03 1.06 20.80
CA GLN A 444 -26.59 -0.04 20.03
C GLN A 444 -27.37 0.59 18.87
N PRO A 445 -27.06 0.30 17.60
CA PRO A 445 -28.12 0.08 16.66
C PRO A 445 -28.41 -1.43 16.69
N TRP A 446 -29.68 -1.80 16.53
CA TRP A 446 -30.14 -3.18 16.30
C TRP A 446 -30.41 -4.03 17.55
N ALA A 447 -31.44 -3.64 18.32
CA ALA A 447 -32.42 -4.57 18.87
C ALA A 447 -33.72 -3.80 19.10
N GLU A 448 -34.64 -3.86 18.13
CA GLU A 448 -36.11 -3.84 18.29
C GLU A 448 -36.76 -3.55 16.92
N THR A 449 -37.15 -4.62 16.26
CA THR A 449 -38.26 -4.62 15.31
C THR A 449 -39.50 -5.09 16.06
N ALA A 450 -40.59 -4.33 15.90
CA ALA A 450 -41.98 -4.61 16.27
C ALA A 450 -42.23 -4.56 17.80
N VAL A 451 -43.24 -3.85 18.33
CA VAL A 451 -44.65 -3.83 17.96
C VAL A 451 -45.32 -2.57 18.54
N GLY A 452 -46.21 -1.94 17.77
CA GLY A 452 -47.42 -1.33 18.35
C GLY A 452 -47.66 0.14 18.04
N SER A 453 -48.80 0.40 17.42
CA SER A 453 -49.24 1.65 16.80
C SER A 453 -50.09 2.52 17.77
N PRO A 454 -50.86 3.51 17.28
CA PRO A 454 -50.85 4.91 17.74
C PRO A 454 -51.96 5.25 18.75
N GLU A 455 -51.82 6.32 19.52
CA GLU A 455 -52.97 7.08 20.09
C GLU A 455 -52.44 8.37 20.76
N THR A 456 -52.75 9.53 20.16
CA THR A 456 -53.74 10.54 20.60
C THR A 456 -53.14 11.66 21.47
N LYS A 457 -53.16 12.87 20.91
CA LYS A 457 -53.30 14.14 21.68
C LYS A 457 -54.71 14.14 22.32
N PRO A 458 -55.02 14.88 23.41
CA PRO A 458 -54.62 16.27 23.71
C PRO A 458 -54.24 16.47 25.21
N ASP A 459 -53.85 17.62 25.78
CA ASP A 459 -54.05 19.06 25.52
C ASP A 459 -52.72 19.85 25.59
#